data_AF-L9Y558-F1
#
_entry.id   AF-L9Y558-F1
#
_cell.length_a   1.000
_cell.length_b   1.000
_cell.length_c   1.000
_cell.angle_alpha   90.00
_cell.angle_beta   90.00
_cell.angle_gamma   90.00
#
_symmetry.space_group_name_H-M   'P 1'
#
loop_
_entity.id
_entity.type
_entity.pdbx_description
1 polymer ?
#
loop_
_entity_poly.entity_id
_entity_poly.type
_entity_poly.pdbx_seq_one_letter_code
_entity_poly.pdbx_strand_id
1 'polypeptide(L)'
;MSTPYAAAETDRPAYPEVKAEFGEDPARYLAVDENDEHDDHPLALAHARIKAIDDRELLKHWQRIEAKHWGRTEIMAHLNARERELTATDTSADPATAGGDV
;
A
#
# COMPACT_ATOMS: atom_id res chain seq x y z
N MET A 1 -3.84 -21.92 35.38
CA MET A 1 -5.02 -21.22 34.84
C MET A 1 -4.57 -20.60 33.53
N SER A 2 -4.87 -21.25 32.40
CA SER A 2 -4.55 -20.70 31.08
C SER A 2 -5.61 -19.65 30.75
N THR A 3 -5.19 -18.40 30.65
CA THR A 3 -6.04 -17.31 30.18
C THR A 3 -6.50 -17.66 28.76
N PRO A 4 -7.80 -17.61 28.44
CA PRO A 4 -8.20 -17.72 27.04
C PRO A 4 -7.63 -16.51 26.32
N TYR A 5 -6.75 -16.77 25.34
CA TYR A 5 -6.31 -15.77 24.38
C TYR A 5 -7.56 -15.28 23.66
N ALA A 6 -8.09 -14.13 24.07
CA ALA A 6 -9.18 -13.48 23.37
C ALA A 6 -8.59 -13.03 22.04
N ALA A 7 -8.70 -13.87 21.01
CA ALA A 7 -8.54 -13.42 19.65
C ALA A 7 -9.59 -12.33 19.45
N ALA A 8 -9.18 -11.07 19.53
CA ALA A 8 -10.01 -9.96 19.10
C ALA A 8 -10.15 -10.11 17.58
N GLU A 9 -11.12 -10.92 17.14
CA GLU A 9 -11.55 -11.03 15.76
C GLU A 9 -12.23 -9.70 15.39
N THR A 10 -11.45 -8.63 15.29
CA THR A 10 -11.85 -7.47 14.51
C THR A 10 -11.81 -7.97 13.07
N ASP A 11 -12.99 -8.31 12.54
CA ASP A 11 -13.17 -8.80 11.18
C ASP A 11 -12.35 -7.92 10.23
N ARG A 12 -11.33 -8.53 9.63
CA ARG A 12 -10.43 -7.82 8.70
C ARG A 12 -11.31 -7.30 7.55
N PRO A 13 -11.27 -6.00 7.22
CA PRO A 13 -11.99 -5.49 6.06
C PRO A 13 -11.52 -6.22 4.80
N ALA A 14 -12.41 -6.39 3.83
CA ALA A 14 -12.08 -6.98 2.54
C ALA A 14 -12.55 -6.06 1.42
N TYR A 15 -11.77 -5.99 0.34
CA TYR A 15 -12.08 -5.16 -0.84
C TYR A 15 -12.16 -6.04 -2.09
N PRO A 16 -13.24 -6.83 -2.23
CA PRO A 16 -13.37 -7.78 -3.34
C PRO A 16 -13.41 -7.08 -4.69
N GLU A 17 -13.95 -5.86 -4.79
CA GLU A 17 -13.90 -5.07 -6.03
C GLU A 17 -12.46 -4.71 -6.44
N VAL A 18 -11.62 -4.26 -5.51
CA VAL A 18 -10.21 -3.92 -5.78
C VAL A 18 -9.44 -5.19 -6.16
N LYS A 19 -9.71 -6.30 -5.48
CA LYS A 19 -9.12 -7.60 -5.84
C LYS A 19 -9.56 -8.10 -7.21
N ALA A 20 -10.82 -7.91 -7.58
CA ALA A 20 -11.31 -8.32 -8.89
C ALA A 20 -10.68 -7.49 -10.01
N GLU A 21 -10.48 -6.19 -9.78
CA GLU A 21 -9.91 -5.26 -10.75
C GLU A 21 -8.38 -5.36 -10.87
N PHE A 22 -7.67 -5.39 -9.73
CA PHE A 22 -6.21 -5.31 -9.68
C PHE A 22 -5.53 -6.62 -9.24
N GLY A 23 -6.30 -7.68 -8.96
CA GLY A 23 -5.79 -8.99 -8.55
C GLY A 23 -5.38 -9.09 -7.07
N GLU A 24 -5.45 -8.00 -6.31
CA GLU A 24 -4.97 -7.93 -4.93
C GLU A 24 -5.95 -7.20 -3.98
N ASP A 25 -6.08 -7.72 -2.76
CA ASP A 25 -6.81 -7.04 -1.69
C ASP A 25 -5.83 -6.26 -0.79
N PRO A 26 -5.91 -4.91 -0.75
CA PRO A 26 -5.03 -4.08 0.07
C PRO A 26 -5.11 -4.41 1.57
N ALA A 27 -6.27 -4.83 2.05
CA ALA A 27 -6.46 -5.17 3.47
C ALA A 27 -5.58 -6.32 3.92
N ARG A 28 -5.13 -7.18 2.99
CA ARG A 28 -4.23 -8.29 3.30
C ARG A 28 -2.90 -7.82 3.90
N TYR A 29 -2.50 -6.59 3.60
CA TYR A 29 -1.26 -5.97 4.09
C TYR A 29 -1.53 -4.85 5.09
N LEU A 30 -2.64 -4.11 4.95
CA LEU A 30 -2.92 -2.96 5.81
C LEU A 30 -3.61 -3.32 7.13
N ALA A 31 -4.42 -4.39 7.16
CA ALA A 31 -5.16 -4.82 8.33
C ALA A 31 -4.34 -5.78 9.20
N VAL A 32 -3.25 -5.25 9.75
CA VAL A 32 -2.35 -5.89 10.72
C VAL A 32 -2.60 -5.33 12.12
N ASP A 33 -2.28 -6.11 13.15
CA ASP A 33 -2.27 -5.61 14.52
C ASP A 33 -0.94 -4.90 14.79
N GLU A 34 -1.00 -3.60 15.05
CA GLU A 34 0.20 -2.79 15.33
C GLU A 34 0.72 -2.97 16.77
N ASN A 35 -0.06 -3.63 17.64
CA ASN A 35 0.29 -3.87 19.03
C ASN A 35 0.66 -5.33 19.30
N ASP A 36 0.88 -6.14 18.26
CA ASP A 36 1.32 -7.52 18.42
C ASP A 36 2.69 -7.55 19.10
N GLU A 37 2.75 -8.08 20.33
CA GLU A 37 3.97 -8.18 21.13
C GLU A 37 5.01 -9.16 20.57
N HIS A 38 4.64 -9.92 19.53
CA HIS A 38 5.50 -10.87 18.84
C HIS A 38 5.96 -10.39 17.45
N ASP A 39 5.51 -9.21 16.99
CA ASP A 39 5.93 -8.62 15.73
C ASP A 39 6.59 -7.25 15.96
N ASP A 40 7.91 -7.21 15.82
CA ASP A 40 8.68 -5.97 15.96
C ASP A 40 8.39 -4.97 14.82
N HIS A 41 7.83 -5.43 13.69
CA HIS A 41 7.65 -4.64 12.47
C HIS A 41 6.34 -4.97 11.71
N PRO A 42 5.16 -4.75 12.32
CA PRO A 42 3.86 -5.14 11.75
C PRO A 42 3.57 -4.51 10.38
N LEU A 43 4.15 -3.34 10.09
CA LEU A 43 3.96 -2.62 8.83
C LEU A 43 5.00 -2.95 7.74
N ALA A 44 6.02 -3.77 8.03
CA ALA A 44 7.09 -4.06 7.07
C ALA A 44 6.57 -4.66 5.76
N LEU A 45 5.56 -5.55 5.84
CA LEU A 45 4.94 -6.14 4.66
C LEU A 45 4.18 -5.11 3.82
N ALA A 46 3.48 -4.17 4.47
CA ALA A 46 2.81 -3.07 3.77
C ALA A 46 3.83 -2.19 3.04
N HIS A 47 4.93 -1.81 3.69
CA HIS A 47 6.00 -1.00 3.08
C HIS A 47 6.63 -1.70 1.86
N ALA A 48 6.97 -2.98 2.01
CA ALA A 48 7.54 -3.77 0.93
C ALA A 48 6.57 -3.87 -0.26
N ARG A 49 5.28 -4.04 0.01
CA ARG A 49 4.28 -4.14 -1.04
C ARG A 49 4.05 -2.82 -1.74
N ILE A 50 3.94 -1.70 -1.02
CA ILE A 50 3.79 -0.36 -1.58
C ILE A 50 4.91 -0.05 -2.57
N LYS A 51 6.17 -0.39 -2.23
CA LYS A 51 7.31 -0.20 -3.12
C LYS A 51 7.20 -0.97 -4.44
N ALA A 52 6.49 -2.10 -4.44
CA ALA A 52 6.28 -2.98 -5.59
C ALA A 52 4.96 -2.70 -6.34
N ILE A 53 4.25 -1.62 -6.00
CA ILE A 53 3.09 -1.16 -6.78
C ILE A 53 3.59 -0.29 -7.93
N ASP A 54 3.30 -0.72 -9.15
CA ASP A 54 3.62 0.01 -10.39
C ASP A 54 2.37 0.63 -11.04
N ASP A 55 1.19 0.26 -10.56
CA ASP A 55 -0.10 0.78 -11.02
C ASP A 55 -0.55 1.95 -10.12
N ARG A 56 -0.69 3.14 -10.73
CA ARG A 56 -1.10 4.35 -10.01
C ARG A 56 -2.55 4.28 -9.50
N GLU A 57 -3.45 3.65 -10.23
CA GLU A 57 -4.85 3.52 -9.81
C GLU A 57 -4.94 2.58 -8.61
N LEU A 58 -4.22 1.45 -8.62
CA LEU A 58 -4.11 0.58 -7.44
C LEU A 58 -3.58 1.35 -6.24
N LEU A 59 -2.54 2.16 -6.42
CA LEU A 59 -1.97 2.99 -5.36
C LEU A 59 -2.99 3.98 -4.78
N LYS A 60 -3.84 4.58 -5.63
CA LYS A 60 -4.95 5.46 -5.20
C LYS A 60 -6.00 4.72 -4.38
N HIS A 61 -6.31 3.47 -4.73
CA HIS A 61 -7.19 2.62 -3.92
C HIS A 61 -6.59 2.35 -2.54
N TRP A 62 -5.31 2.02 -2.46
CA TRP A 62 -4.60 1.85 -1.18
C TRP A 62 -4.65 3.13 -0.33
N GLN A 63 -4.40 4.30 -0.91
CA GLN A 63 -4.50 5.59 -0.20
C GLN A 63 -5.89 5.84 0.39
N ARG A 64 -6.95 5.59 -0.39
CA ARG A 64 -8.33 5.78 0.07
C ARG A 64 -8.69 4.80 1.19
N ILE A 65 -8.28 3.55 1.07
CA ILE A 65 -8.51 2.50 2.05
C ILE A 65 -7.81 2.82 3.36
N GLU A 66 -6.52 3.16 3.30
CA GLU A 66 -5.73 3.53 4.47
C GLU A 66 -6.37 4.73 5.19
N ALA A 67 -6.68 5.81 4.45
CA ALA A 67 -7.30 7.01 5.02
C ALA A 67 -8.68 6.75 5.65
N LYS A 68 -9.44 5.78 5.13
CA LYS A 68 -10.78 5.44 5.63
C LYS A 68 -10.74 4.64 6.93
N HIS A 69 -9.77 3.75 7.10
CA HIS A 69 -9.78 2.76 8.18
C HIS A 69 -8.79 3.04 9.31
N TRP A 70 -7.56 3.45 8.98
CA TRP A 70 -6.49 3.59 9.98
C TRP A 70 -5.89 5.00 10.00
N GLY A 71 -5.79 5.66 8.84
CA GLY A 71 -5.29 7.03 8.73
C GLY A 71 -3.83 7.19 9.18
N ARG A 72 -3.01 6.14 9.08
CA ARG A 72 -1.64 6.18 9.60
C ARG A 72 -0.78 7.08 8.73
N THR A 73 -0.14 8.05 9.38
CA THR A 73 0.71 9.03 8.69
C THR A 73 1.89 8.36 7.99
N GLU A 74 2.46 7.30 8.58
CA GLU A 74 3.59 6.55 8.01
C GLU A 74 3.21 5.85 6.69
N ILE A 75 2.16 5.03 6.69
CA ILE A 75 1.69 4.35 5.47
C ILE A 75 1.30 5.36 4.40
N MET A 76 0.59 6.42 4.77
CA MET A 76 0.23 7.49 3.83
C MET A 76 1.47 8.18 3.25
N ALA A 77 2.53 8.39 4.04
CA ALA A 77 3.78 8.95 3.53
C ALA A 77 4.44 8.04 2.49
N HIS A 78 4.49 6.73 2.74
CA HIS A 78 5.01 5.75 1.78
C HIS A 78 4.19 5.68 0.50
N LEU A 79 2.86 5.66 0.60
CA LEU A 79 1.97 5.69 -0.57
C LEU A 79 2.15 6.98 -1.39
N ASN A 80 2.23 8.13 -0.74
CA ASN A 80 2.44 9.41 -1.41
C ASN A 80 3.83 9.51 -2.05
N ALA A 81 4.86 8.96 -1.41
CA ALA A 81 6.21 8.91 -1.97
C ALA A 81 6.22 8.05 -3.25
N ARG A 82 5.62 6.86 -3.21
CA ARG A 82 5.53 5.99 -4.38
C ARG A 82 4.75 6.63 -5.52
N GLU A 83 3.68 7.37 -5.22
CA GLU A 83 2.90 8.09 -6.25
C GLU A 83 3.78 9.10 -7.00
N ARG A 84 4.62 9.84 -6.27
CA ARG A 84 5.55 10.81 -6.86
C ARG A 84 6.60 10.12 -7.71
N GLU A 85 7.12 8.98 -7.28
CA GLU A 85 8.06 8.17 -8.07
C GLU A 85 7.43 7.76 -9.40
N LEU A 86 6.22 7.17 -9.37
CA LEU A 86 5.51 6.79 -10.60
C LEU A 86 5.21 7.99 -11.50
N THR A 87 4.87 9.15 -10.92
CA THR A 87 4.63 10.39 -11.67
C THR A 87 5.90 10.93 -12.33
N ALA A 88 7.02 10.88 -11.63
CA ALA A 88 8.32 11.29 -12.15
C ALA A 88 8.79 10.36 -13.28
N THR A 89 8.57 9.04 -13.15
CA THR A 89 8.91 8.07 -14.19
C THR A 89 8.12 8.30 -15.47
N ASP A 90 6.81 8.54 -15.38
CA ASP A 90 5.98 8.87 -16.55
C ASP A 90 6.46 10.15 -17.25
N THR A 91 6.90 11.15 -16.49
CA THR A 91 7.39 12.43 -17.03
C THR A 91 8.76 12.29 -17.67
N SER A 92 9.61 11.40 -17.14
CA SER A 92 10.96 11.15 -17.66
C SER A 92 11.00 10.27 -18.91
N ALA A 93 9.86 9.69 -19.32
CA ALA A 93 9.76 8.83 -20.50
C ALA A 93 9.64 9.60 -21.84
N ASP A 94 9.84 10.91 -21.85
CA ASP A 94 9.88 11.74 -23.06
C ASP A 94 11.33 12.07 -23.47
N PRO A 95 12.04 11.20 -24.21
CA PRO A 95 13.22 11.62 -24.93
C PRO A 95 12.73 12.37 -26.18
N ALA A 96 12.47 13.67 -26.03
CA ALA A 96 12.34 14.56 -27.16
C ALA A 96 13.59 14.43 -28.05
N THR A 97 13.39 13.75 -29.16
CA THR A 97 14.19 13.72 -30.38
C THR A 97 14.94 15.04 -30.62
N ALA A 98 16.23 15.08 -30.28
CA ALA A 98 17.15 16.11 -30.73
C ALA A 98 18.50 15.47 -31.13
N GLY A 99 18.42 14.34 -31.84
CA GLY A 99 19.50 13.83 -32.68
C GLY A 99 19.16 14.16 -34.12
N GLY A 100 19.55 15.36 -34.55
CA GLY A 100 19.35 15.85 -35.91
C GLY A 100 20.49 16.78 -36.28
N ASP A 101 21.72 16.29 -36.14
CA ASP A 101 22.93 16.89 -36.69
C ASP A 101 23.27 16.09 -37.95
N VAL A 102 22.99 16.67 -39.14
CA VAL A 102 23.75 16.55 -40.39
C VAL A 102 23.46 17.76 -41.27
#